data_AF-A0A558BS55-F1
#
_entry.id   AF-A0A558BS55-F1
#
_cell.length_a   1.000
_cell.length_b   1.000
_cell.length_c   1.000
_cell.angle_alpha   90.00
_cell.angle_beta   90.00
_cell.angle_gamma   90.00
#
_symmetry.space_group_name_H-M   'P 1'
#
loop_
_entity.id
_entity.type
_entity.pdbx_description
1 polymer ?
#
loop_
_entity_poly.entity_id
_entity_poly.type
_entity_poly.pdbx_seq_one_letter_code
_entity_poly.pdbx_strand_id
1 'polypeptide(L)'
;MKKIILSLGLAVALLGPLAPAAHAWGFFGHRVITQVAIYELPASMQAFYFRHMPELVRLCTAPDERRNQDKAEASRHYIDMDHYAEDNPFAKMPRDYENAQEKFTADTLRKYGTVPWTVLENRTKLVEAFRERDTTAIVKYSAELAHYVEDAFVPLHTTVNYDGQLTNQGGLHSLWESQLPERYILTYKLSGDEAKAPANSQDAIWGVIQNSYGFLTATFDLETKASKGFTPQTKYTYTHRFGKTQRRYSDAFADEYNKLVGGQVDFRMRQAAPMVASFWLSAWQEAGRPDLSGLMYPAKLSKEEKEKLDVQLKAFKANTLPQDQLLLAQQKEKKVEAPDEIKAADPNEALPPPEPEPAPAEEPAATVTTPAAPAKVKVKTKGAAGTEKAKSKPKPASW
;
A
#
# COMPACT_ATOMS: atom_id res chain seq x y z
N MET A 1 -59.88 19.00 -27.26
CA MET A 1 -59.11 19.43 -26.06
C MET A 1 -58.24 18.26 -25.62
N LYS A 2 -56.95 18.29 -25.99
CA LYS A 2 -55.97 17.22 -25.70
C LYS A 2 -55.46 17.39 -24.27
N LYS A 3 -55.50 16.33 -23.48
CA LYS A 3 -55.01 16.28 -22.10
C LYS A 3 -53.48 16.29 -22.11
N ILE A 4 -52.89 17.30 -21.46
CA ILE A 4 -51.46 17.34 -21.13
C ILE A 4 -51.29 16.47 -19.89
N ILE A 5 -50.68 15.30 -20.07
CA ILE A 5 -50.28 14.40 -19.01
C ILE A 5 -48.83 13.99 -19.30
N LEU A 6 -48.00 14.08 -18.26
CA LEU A 6 -46.63 13.58 -18.12
C LEU A 6 -45.52 14.29 -18.93
N SER A 7 -44.82 15.18 -18.24
CA SER A 7 -43.37 15.34 -18.42
C SER A 7 -42.73 15.57 -17.05
N LEU A 8 -42.67 14.49 -16.26
CA LEU A 8 -41.83 14.38 -15.07
C LEU A 8 -41.01 13.09 -15.18
N GLY A 9 -40.23 12.98 -16.26
CA GLY A 9 -39.50 11.76 -16.63
C GLY A 9 -38.08 11.99 -17.12
N LEU A 10 -37.52 13.19 -16.94
CA LEU A 10 -36.18 13.51 -17.44
C LEU A 10 -35.38 14.42 -16.51
N ALA A 11 -35.40 14.12 -15.20
CA ALA A 11 -34.54 14.78 -14.21
C ALA A 11 -33.95 13.79 -13.19
N VAL A 12 -33.80 12.51 -13.55
CA VAL A 12 -33.15 11.49 -12.70
C VAL A 12 -31.88 10.91 -13.34
N ALA A 13 -31.54 11.30 -14.57
CA ALA A 13 -30.42 10.72 -15.31
C ALA A 13 -29.07 11.46 -15.18
N LEU A 14 -28.84 12.25 -14.10
CA LEU A 14 -27.62 13.07 -13.98
C LEU A 14 -26.95 13.07 -12.59
N LEU A 15 -27.27 12.10 -11.74
CA LEU A 15 -26.52 11.81 -10.52
C LEU A 15 -26.26 10.30 -10.44
N GLY A 16 -25.43 9.80 -11.37
CA GLY A 16 -24.75 8.53 -11.14
C GLY A 16 -23.88 8.67 -9.89
N PRO A 17 -23.84 7.69 -8.98
CA PRO A 17 -22.90 7.74 -7.88
C PRO A 17 -21.51 7.63 -8.49
N LEU A 18 -20.76 8.74 -8.51
CA LEU A 18 -19.31 8.68 -8.41
C LEU A 18 -19.05 7.92 -7.11
N ALA A 19 -18.83 6.61 -7.23
CA ALA A 19 -18.48 5.77 -6.10
C ALA A 19 -17.36 6.47 -5.34
N PRO A 20 -17.56 6.88 -4.08
CA PRO A 20 -16.45 7.33 -3.28
C PRO A 20 -15.43 6.20 -3.28
N ALA A 21 -14.19 6.57 -3.53
CA ALA A 21 -13.05 5.69 -3.55
C ALA A 21 -13.08 4.83 -2.26
N ALA A 22 -13.55 3.59 -2.38
CA ALA A 22 -13.49 2.60 -1.30
C ALA A 22 -12.01 2.26 -1.17
N HIS A 23 -11.37 2.85 -0.18
CA HIS A 23 -10.00 2.49 0.18
C HIS A 23 -10.09 1.08 0.72
N ALA A 24 -9.30 0.17 0.16
CA ALA A 24 -8.91 -1.06 0.83
C ALA A 24 -8.26 -0.69 2.19
N TRP A 25 -8.18 -1.59 3.19
CA TRP A 25 -7.87 -1.27 4.60
C TRP A 25 -7.25 0.11 4.78
N GLY A 26 -7.93 1.07 5.42
CA GLY A 26 -7.38 2.42 5.54
C GLY A 26 -5.88 2.37 5.91
N PHE A 27 -5.03 3.16 5.26
CA PHE A 27 -3.56 2.96 5.18
C PHE A 27 -2.88 2.50 6.48
N PHE A 28 -3.41 2.92 7.63
CA PHE A 28 -3.02 2.43 8.95
C PHE A 28 -3.05 0.89 9.09
N GLY A 29 -4.14 0.22 8.73
CA GLY A 29 -4.32 -1.23 8.87
C GLY A 29 -3.28 -2.02 8.08
N HIS A 30 -3.14 -1.73 6.77
CA HIS A 30 -2.12 -2.33 5.91
C HIS A 30 -0.71 -2.17 6.49
N ARG A 31 -0.36 -0.95 6.88
CA ARG A 31 0.97 -0.64 7.44
C ARG A 31 1.26 -1.41 8.71
N VAL A 32 0.27 -1.55 9.60
CA VAL A 32 0.42 -2.34 10.83
C VAL A 32 0.61 -3.81 10.50
N ILE A 33 -0.27 -4.40 9.67
CA ILE A 33 -0.22 -5.84 9.37
C ILE A 33 1.10 -6.18 8.65
N THR A 34 1.49 -5.40 7.65
CA THR A 34 2.75 -5.58 6.90
C THR A 34 3.96 -5.51 7.84
N GLN A 35 3.99 -4.56 8.77
CA GLN A 35 5.07 -4.49 9.77
C GLN A 35 5.08 -5.72 10.68
N VAL A 36 3.91 -6.13 11.18
CA VAL A 36 3.79 -7.27 12.09
C VAL A 36 4.19 -8.58 11.41
N ALA A 37 3.87 -8.75 10.12
CA ALA A 37 4.26 -9.92 9.33
C ALA A 37 5.78 -10.12 9.30
N ILE A 38 6.59 -9.06 9.40
CA ILE A 38 8.05 -9.17 9.45
C ILE A 38 8.52 -9.91 10.71
N TYR A 39 7.83 -9.72 11.83
CA TYR A 39 8.16 -10.39 13.09
C TYR A 39 7.78 -11.88 13.11
N GLU A 40 6.77 -12.26 12.31
CA GLU A 40 6.32 -13.64 12.15
C GLU A 40 7.24 -14.48 11.25
N LEU A 41 8.13 -13.83 10.48
CA LEU A 41 9.08 -14.53 9.61
C LEU A 41 10.11 -15.34 10.41
N PRO A 42 10.64 -16.44 9.82
CA PRO A 42 11.75 -17.16 10.42
C PRO A 42 13.02 -16.30 10.47
N ALA A 43 13.91 -16.61 11.42
CA ALA A 43 15.16 -15.88 11.65
C ALA A 43 16.05 -15.73 10.38
N SER A 44 15.98 -16.68 9.45
CA SER A 44 16.71 -16.63 8.18
C SER A 44 16.26 -15.52 7.23
N MET A 45 15.05 -14.98 7.42
CA MET A 45 14.47 -13.92 6.60
C MET A 45 14.32 -12.59 7.35
N GLN A 46 14.19 -12.63 8.68
CA GLN A 46 13.93 -11.45 9.51
C GLN A 46 14.92 -10.31 9.28
N ALA A 47 16.22 -10.58 9.16
CA ALA A 47 17.22 -9.52 8.99
C ALA A 47 17.00 -8.69 7.72
N PHE A 48 16.71 -9.35 6.60
CA PHE A 48 16.44 -8.69 5.32
C PHE A 48 15.17 -7.84 5.39
N TYR A 49 14.07 -8.47 5.82
CA TYR A 49 12.78 -7.79 5.88
C TYR A 49 12.77 -6.64 6.90
N PHE A 50 13.44 -6.81 8.04
CA PHE A 50 13.57 -5.74 9.04
C PHE A 50 14.33 -4.53 8.49
N ARG A 51 15.43 -4.75 7.77
CA ARG A 51 16.15 -3.64 7.14
C ARG A 51 15.30 -2.87 6.13
N HIS A 52 14.48 -3.59 5.37
CA HIS A 52 13.61 -2.99 4.36
C HIS A 52 12.23 -2.60 4.90
N MET A 53 11.98 -2.76 6.22
CA MET A 53 10.68 -2.51 6.84
C MET A 53 10.09 -1.13 6.52
N PRO A 54 10.85 -0.01 6.57
CA PRO A 54 10.28 1.30 6.24
C PRO A 54 9.74 1.36 4.82
N GLU A 55 10.43 0.74 3.87
CA GLU A 55 10.03 0.73 2.46
C GLU A 55 8.87 -0.25 2.21
N LEU A 56 8.88 -1.42 2.84
CA LEU A 56 7.77 -2.37 2.79
C LEU A 56 6.48 -1.75 3.30
N VAL A 57 6.53 -1.09 4.47
CA VAL A 57 5.38 -0.40 5.07
C VAL A 57 4.93 0.79 4.24
N ARG A 58 5.85 1.51 3.58
CA ARG A 58 5.49 2.62 2.68
C ARG A 58 4.82 2.11 1.40
N LEU A 59 5.36 1.04 0.81
CA LEU A 59 4.89 0.53 -0.47
C LEU A 59 3.62 -0.33 -0.35
N CYS A 60 3.26 -0.83 0.84
CA CYS A 60 2.07 -1.66 0.98
C CYS A 60 0.77 -0.88 0.73
N THR A 61 0.77 0.45 0.70
CA THR A 61 -0.40 1.26 0.31
C THR A 61 -0.38 1.68 -1.17
N ALA A 62 0.70 1.38 -1.90
CA ALA A 62 0.87 1.81 -3.28
C ALA A 62 -0.20 1.28 -4.26
N PRO A 63 -0.73 0.03 -4.13
CA PRO A 63 -1.86 -0.43 -4.94
C PRO A 63 -3.07 0.51 -4.84
N ASP A 64 -3.41 0.87 -3.62
CA ASP A 64 -4.56 1.69 -3.26
C ASP A 64 -4.42 3.15 -3.74
N GLU A 65 -3.20 3.68 -3.71
CA GLU A 65 -2.84 4.98 -4.27
C GLU A 65 -2.96 5.00 -5.80
N ARG A 66 -2.44 3.94 -6.45
CA ARG A 66 -2.38 3.81 -7.91
C ARG A 66 -3.76 3.63 -8.54
N ARG A 67 -4.74 3.09 -7.82
CA ARG A 67 -6.10 2.92 -8.35
C ARG A 67 -6.78 4.23 -8.80
N ASN A 68 -6.33 5.37 -8.29
CA ASN A 68 -6.81 6.69 -8.73
C ASN A 68 -6.36 7.05 -10.15
N GLN A 69 -5.31 6.39 -10.64
CA GLN A 69 -4.69 6.62 -11.95
C GLN A 69 -4.92 5.44 -12.91
N ASP A 70 -4.91 4.21 -12.38
CA ASP A 70 -5.16 2.99 -13.12
C ASP A 70 -6.52 2.39 -12.76
N LYS A 71 -7.48 2.47 -13.69
CA LYS A 71 -8.82 1.91 -13.49
C LYS A 71 -8.83 0.38 -13.42
N ALA A 72 -7.82 -0.29 -13.98
CA ALA A 72 -7.71 -1.75 -13.90
C ALA A 72 -7.26 -2.22 -12.51
N GLU A 73 -6.70 -1.33 -11.69
CA GLU A 73 -6.26 -1.65 -10.34
C GLU A 73 -7.44 -1.83 -9.38
N ALA A 74 -8.51 -1.05 -9.54
CA ALA A 74 -9.63 -1.03 -8.58
C ALA A 74 -10.23 -2.42 -8.32
N SER A 75 -10.37 -3.27 -9.34
CA SER A 75 -10.94 -4.60 -9.19
C SER A 75 -10.02 -5.60 -8.48
N ARG A 76 -8.74 -5.26 -8.30
CA ARG A 76 -7.76 -6.17 -7.71
C ARG A 76 -7.85 -6.29 -6.20
N HIS A 77 -8.63 -5.43 -5.55
CA HIS A 77 -8.74 -5.31 -4.09
C HIS A 77 -9.89 -6.13 -3.50
N TYR A 78 -10.84 -6.59 -4.30
CA TYR A 78 -12.02 -7.29 -3.79
C TYR A 78 -12.43 -8.47 -4.67
N ILE A 79 -13.43 -9.23 -4.22
CA ILE A 79 -14.20 -10.17 -5.03
C ILE A 79 -15.62 -10.27 -4.49
N ASP A 80 -16.60 -9.71 -5.19
CA ASP A 80 -18.00 -9.67 -4.77
C ASP A 80 -18.65 -11.04 -4.92
N MET A 81 -18.42 -11.93 -3.95
CA MET A 81 -18.84 -13.33 -4.02
C MET A 81 -20.37 -13.46 -4.11
N ASP A 82 -21.11 -12.57 -3.43
CA ASP A 82 -22.58 -12.52 -3.44
C ASP A 82 -23.17 -12.20 -4.81
N HIS A 83 -22.38 -11.70 -5.77
CA HIS A 83 -22.81 -11.55 -7.15
C HIS A 83 -23.03 -12.89 -7.86
N TYR A 84 -22.20 -13.90 -7.56
CA TYR A 84 -22.11 -15.11 -8.38
C TYR A 84 -23.12 -16.19 -8.00
N ALA A 85 -23.65 -16.15 -6.77
CA ALA A 85 -24.80 -16.94 -6.34
C ALA A 85 -25.36 -16.40 -5.02
N GLU A 86 -26.68 -16.46 -4.85
CA GLU A 86 -27.34 -16.06 -3.60
C GLU A 86 -27.15 -17.09 -2.46
N ASP A 87 -27.07 -18.39 -2.79
CA ASP A 87 -27.07 -19.48 -1.82
C ASP A 87 -25.66 -19.95 -1.44
N ASN A 88 -24.86 -20.36 -2.43
CA ASN A 88 -23.51 -20.87 -2.22
C ASN A 88 -22.57 -20.42 -3.33
N PRO A 89 -22.05 -19.18 -3.24
CA PRO A 89 -21.16 -18.63 -4.27
C PRO A 89 -19.85 -19.40 -4.39
N PHE A 90 -19.34 -20.00 -3.30
CA PHE A 90 -18.10 -20.80 -3.30
C PHE A 90 -18.23 -22.15 -4.02
N ALA A 91 -19.44 -22.71 -4.14
CA ALA A 91 -19.70 -23.88 -4.98
C ALA A 91 -19.82 -23.52 -6.47
N LYS A 92 -20.11 -22.24 -6.78
CA LYS A 92 -20.32 -21.79 -8.16
C LYS A 92 -19.08 -21.12 -8.75
N MET A 93 -18.26 -20.46 -7.95
CA MET A 93 -17.06 -19.76 -8.40
C MET A 93 -15.88 -20.74 -8.55
N PRO A 94 -15.35 -20.96 -9.77
CA PRO A 94 -14.12 -21.70 -9.95
C PRO A 94 -12.95 -20.97 -9.27
N ARG A 95 -12.07 -21.73 -8.62
CA ARG A 95 -10.89 -21.16 -7.94
C ARG A 95 -9.77 -20.77 -8.90
N ASP A 96 -9.69 -21.50 -10.00
CA ASP A 96 -8.77 -21.29 -11.11
C ASP A 96 -9.30 -20.19 -12.03
N TYR A 97 -8.43 -19.28 -12.47
CA TYR A 97 -8.84 -18.06 -13.17
C TYR A 97 -9.38 -18.38 -14.56
N GLU A 98 -8.72 -19.27 -15.30
CA GLU A 98 -9.10 -19.68 -16.64
C GLU A 98 -10.50 -20.30 -16.64
N ASN A 99 -10.76 -21.23 -15.71
CA ASN A 99 -12.09 -21.80 -15.53
C ASN A 99 -13.14 -20.76 -15.12
N ALA A 100 -12.79 -19.81 -14.25
CA ALA A 100 -13.69 -18.72 -13.87
C ALA A 100 -14.01 -17.80 -15.06
N GLN A 101 -13.00 -17.52 -15.90
CA GLN A 101 -13.13 -16.69 -17.08
C GLN A 101 -13.99 -17.38 -18.15
N GLU A 102 -13.82 -18.68 -18.38
CA GLU A 102 -14.68 -19.44 -19.29
C GLU A 102 -16.15 -19.41 -18.84
N LYS A 103 -16.39 -19.45 -17.53
CA LYS A 103 -17.73 -19.47 -16.96
C LYS A 103 -18.40 -18.09 -16.92
N PHE A 104 -17.67 -17.04 -16.56
CA PHE A 104 -18.26 -15.72 -16.27
C PHE A 104 -17.78 -14.59 -17.19
N THR A 105 -16.79 -14.83 -18.07
CA THR A 105 -16.06 -13.84 -18.88
C THR A 105 -15.13 -12.94 -18.08
N ALA A 106 -14.06 -12.47 -18.73
CA ALA A 106 -13.07 -11.59 -18.10
C ALA A 106 -13.67 -10.25 -17.65
N ASP A 107 -14.63 -9.70 -18.40
CA ASP A 107 -15.26 -8.42 -18.08
C ASP A 107 -16.10 -8.48 -16.80
N THR A 108 -16.83 -9.58 -16.59
CA THR A 108 -17.56 -9.83 -15.34
C THR A 108 -16.59 -9.97 -14.17
N LEU A 109 -15.53 -10.78 -14.31
CA LEU A 109 -14.54 -10.95 -13.24
C LEU A 109 -13.87 -9.62 -12.88
N ARG A 110 -13.52 -8.78 -13.86
CA ARG A 110 -12.99 -7.44 -13.60
C ARG A 110 -14.02 -6.52 -12.94
N LYS A 111 -15.30 -6.65 -13.27
CA LYS A 111 -16.34 -5.81 -12.66
C LYS A 111 -16.61 -6.18 -11.21
N TYR A 112 -16.55 -7.47 -10.88
CA TYR A 112 -16.90 -8.01 -9.56
C TYR A 112 -15.68 -8.51 -8.77
N GLY A 113 -14.49 -8.05 -9.16
CA GLY A 113 -13.28 -8.23 -8.38
C GLY A 113 -12.47 -9.50 -8.66
N THR A 114 -11.15 -9.38 -8.48
CA THR A 114 -10.16 -10.40 -8.83
C THR A 114 -9.12 -10.66 -7.73
N VAL A 115 -9.30 -10.17 -6.50
CA VAL A 115 -8.29 -10.25 -5.43
C VAL A 115 -7.66 -11.63 -5.20
N PRO A 116 -8.37 -12.78 -5.18
CA PRO A 116 -7.71 -14.07 -4.95
C PRO A 116 -6.68 -14.41 -6.03
N TRP A 117 -6.95 -14.02 -7.29
CA TRP A 117 -6.02 -14.25 -8.40
C TRP A 117 -4.89 -13.21 -8.42
N THR A 118 -5.17 -11.96 -8.06
CA THR A 118 -4.15 -10.91 -7.90
C THR A 118 -3.08 -11.32 -6.88
N VAL A 119 -3.50 -11.95 -5.77
CA VAL A 119 -2.59 -12.49 -4.74
C VAL A 119 -1.64 -13.53 -5.35
N LEU A 120 -2.17 -14.46 -6.15
CA LEU A 120 -1.36 -15.52 -6.78
C LEU A 120 -0.42 -14.96 -7.85
N GLU A 121 -0.86 -13.96 -8.61
CA GLU A 121 -0.04 -13.25 -9.59
C GLU A 121 1.14 -12.54 -8.90
N ASN A 122 0.88 -11.78 -7.82
CA ASN A 122 1.92 -11.06 -7.08
C ASN A 122 2.88 -12.02 -6.36
N ARG A 123 2.38 -13.14 -5.84
CA ARG A 123 3.23 -14.20 -5.30
C ARG A 123 4.18 -14.73 -6.37
N THR A 124 3.68 -14.98 -7.58
CA THR A 124 4.51 -15.47 -8.71
C THR A 124 5.58 -14.45 -9.07
N LYS A 125 5.24 -13.15 -9.15
CA LYS A 125 6.22 -12.06 -9.34
C LYS A 125 7.28 -12.02 -8.24
N LEU A 126 6.88 -12.25 -6.99
CA LEU A 126 7.81 -12.32 -5.86
C LEU A 126 8.75 -13.54 -5.95
N VAL A 127 8.25 -14.70 -6.40
CA VAL A 127 9.10 -15.88 -6.67
C VAL A 127 10.18 -15.55 -7.70
N GLU A 128 9.80 -14.94 -8.82
CA GLU A 128 10.77 -14.55 -9.86
C GLU A 128 11.77 -13.52 -9.33
N ALA A 129 11.32 -12.50 -8.59
CA ALA A 129 12.22 -11.52 -7.99
C ALA A 129 13.27 -12.17 -7.06
N PHE A 130 12.87 -13.20 -6.29
CA PHE A 130 13.81 -13.98 -5.49
C PHE A 130 14.79 -14.79 -6.35
N ARG A 131 14.33 -15.42 -7.43
CA ARG A 131 15.19 -16.18 -8.36
C ARG A 131 16.23 -15.28 -9.02
N GLU A 132 15.82 -14.09 -9.42
CA GLU A 132 16.66 -13.07 -10.05
C GLU A 132 17.54 -12.32 -9.06
N ARG A 133 17.28 -12.46 -7.75
CA ARG A 133 18.00 -11.77 -6.67
C ARG A 133 17.88 -10.24 -6.78
N ASP A 134 16.77 -9.75 -7.31
CA ASP A 134 16.48 -8.32 -7.42
C ASP A 134 15.87 -7.82 -6.10
N THR A 135 16.71 -7.22 -5.25
CA THR A 135 16.29 -6.66 -3.95
C THR A 135 15.16 -5.65 -4.10
N THR A 136 15.18 -4.80 -5.13
CA THR A 136 14.15 -3.77 -5.33
C THR A 136 12.82 -4.42 -5.70
N ALA A 137 12.83 -5.40 -6.60
CA ALA A 137 11.63 -6.15 -6.97
C ALA A 137 11.09 -6.99 -5.81
N ILE A 138 11.97 -7.62 -5.01
CA ILE A 138 11.57 -8.38 -3.81
C ILE A 138 10.82 -7.47 -2.85
N VAL A 139 11.38 -6.30 -2.51
CA VAL A 139 10.75 -5.35 -1.58
C VAL A 139 9.41 -4.86 -2.13
N LYS A 140 9.36 -4.49 -3.42
CA LYS A 140 8.13 -4.04 -4.06
C LYS A 140 7.04 -5.12 -4.03
N TYR A 141 7.32 -6.31 -4.56
CA TYR A 141 6.31 -7.35 -4.67
C TYR A 141 5.96 -7.98 -3.32
N SER A 142 6.86 -7.96 -2.33
CA SER A 142 6.48 -8.31 -0.95
C SER A 142 5.46 -7.32 -0.39
N ALA A 143 5.65 -6.01 -0.60
CA ALA A 143 4.72 -5.00 -0.12
C ALA A 143 3.36 -5.05 -0.84
N GLU A 144 3.36 -5.17 -2.17
CA GLU A 144 2.12 -5.28 -2.95
C GLU A 144 1.39 -6.60 -2.65
N LEU A 145 2.11 -7.72 -2.49
CA LEU A 145 1.51 -8.99 -2.07
C LEU A 145 0.87 -8.89 -0.68
N ALA A 146 1.51 -8.19 0.26
CA ALA A 146 0.94 -7.97 1.59
C ALA A 146 -0.40 -7.26 1.50
N HIS A 147 -0.48 -6.18 0.71
CA HIS A 147 -1.72 -5.42 0.48
C HIS A 147 -2.89 -6.32 0.05
N TYR A 148 -2.72 -7.08 -1.03
CA TYR A 148 -3.83 -7.90 -1.56
C TYR A 148 -4.18 -9.08 -0.65
N VAL A 149 -3.21 -9.64 0.08
CA VAL A 149 -3.49 -10.65 1.10
C VAL A 149 -4.27 -10.03 2.24
N GLU A 150 -3.89 -8.84 2.70
CA GLU A 150 -4.59 -8.09 3.75
C GLU A 150 -6.02 -7.80 3.33
N ASP A 151 -6.27 -7.26 2.13
CA ASP A 151 -7.61 -7.01 1.57
C ASP A 151 -8.53 -8.23 1.63
N ALA A 152 -8.01 -9.41 1.31
CA ALA A 152 -8.76 -10.65 1.40
C ALA A 152 -9.29 -10.94 2.81
N PHE A 153 -8.72 -10.35 3.88
CA PHE A 153 -9.21 -10.47 5.25
C PHE A 153 -10.39 -9.54 5.60
N VAL A 154 -10.76 -8.58 4.75
CA VAL A 154 -11.89 -7.68 4.99
C VAL A 154 -13.18 -8.35 4.53
N PRO A 155 -14.18 -8.54 5.41
CA PRO A 155 -15.47 -9.08 5.02
C PRO A 155 -16.13 -8.27 3.90
N LEU A 156 -16.09 -6.94 4.02
CA LEU A 156 -16.69 -6.00 3.08
C LEU A 156 -16.04 -5.98 1.69
N HIS A 157 -14.88 -6.62 1.49
CA HIS A 157 -14.26 -6.84 0.17
C HIS A 157 -14.80 -8.10 -0.52
N THR A 158 -15.84 -8.71 0.04
CA THR A 158 -16.43 -9.95 -0.49
C THR A 158 -17.89 -9.79 -0.96
N THR A 159 -18.39 -8.55 -1.06
CA THR A 159 -19.81 -8.26 -1.29
C THR A 159 -20.04 -7.01 -2.12
N VAL A 160 -21.04 -7.05 -3.01
CA VAL A 160 -21.53 -5.84 -3.71
C VAL A 160 -22.07 -4.77 -2.75
N ASN A 161 -22.43 -5.13 -1.51
CA ASN A 161 -22.86 -4.21 -0.45
C ASN A 161 -21.68 -3.68 0.39
N TYR A 162 -20.51 -3.52 -0.22
CA TYR A 162 -19.23 -3.23 0.45
C TYR A 162 -19.24 -2.02 1.40
N ASP A 163 -20.11 -1.03 1.21
CA ASP A 163 -20.23 0.15 2.08
C ASP A 163 -21.56 0.17 2.86
N GLY A 164 -22.35 -0.90 2.80
CA GLY A 164 -23.70 -0.93 3.36
C GLY A 164 -24.70 -0.09 2.55
N GLN A 165 -24.37 0.25 1.30
CA GLN A 165 -25.15 1.13 0.44
C GLN A 165 -26.51 0.53 0.03
N LEU A 166 -26.63 -0.80 0.03
CA LEU A 166 -27.86 -1.53 -0.29
C LEU A 166 -28.74 -1.75 0.96
N THR A 167 -28.19 -1.54 2.15
CA THR A 167 -28.87 -1.80 3.44
C THR A 167 -29.01 -0.55 4.31
N ASN A 168 -28.71 0.64 3.76
CA ASN A 168 -28.76 1.95 4.46
C ASN A 168 -27.77 2.06 5.64
N GLN A 169 -26.60 1.44 5.48
CA GLN A 169 -25.48 1.41 6.42
C GLN A 169 -24.24 2.13 5.83
N GLY A 170 -24.48 3.07 4.91
CA GLY A 170 -23.44 3.81 4.17
C GLY A 170 -22.35 4.40 5.07
N GLY A 171 -21.09 4.06 4.80
CA GLY A 171 -19.90 4.40 5.58
C GLY A 171 -19.33 3.22 6.38
N LEU A 172 -19.95 2.03 6.31
CA LEU A 172 -19.56 0.87 7.12
C LEU A 172 -18.17 0.36 6.74
N HIS A 173 -17.79 0.50 5.47
CA HIS A 173 -16.45 0.16 4.99
C HIS A 173 -15.37 0.94 5.73
N SER A 174 -15.49 2.26 5.72
CA SER A 174 -14.53 3.16 6.37
C SER A 174 -14.53 3.00 7.90
N LEU A 175 -15.70 2.71 8.50
CA LEU A 175 -15.78 2.37 9.92
C LEU A 175 -14.93 1.13 10.22
N TRP A 176 -15.18 0.04 9.51
CA TRP A 176 -14.56 -1.26 9.78
C TRP A 176 -13.05 -1.24 9.57
N GLU A 177 -12.59 -0.63 8.48
CA GLU A 177 -11.20 -0.71 8.04
C GLU A 177 -10.28 0.40 8.56
N SER A 178 -10.82 1.59 8.79
CA SER A 178 -10.00 2.75 9.18
C SER A 178 -10.27 3.13 10.63
N GLN A 179 -11.52 3.47 10.94
CA GLN A 179 -11.85 4.08 12.23
C GLN A 179 -11.66 3.09 13.40
N LEU A 180 -12.06 1.83 13.24
CA LEU A 180 -11.89 0.82 14.30
C LEU A 180 -10.41 0.49 14.56
N PRO A 181 -9.58 0.13 13.57
CA PRO A 181 -8.16 -0.10 13.81
C PRO A 181 -7.44 1.10 14.43
N GLU A 182 -7.63 2.30 13.88
CA GLU A 182 -6.97 3.51 14.40
C GLU A 182 -7.36 3.81 15.85
N ARG A 183 -8.63 3.61 16.20
CA ARG A 183 -9.15 3.93 17.53
C ARG A 183 -8.78 2.89 18.59
N TYR A 184 -8.71 1.61 18.23
CA TYR A 184 -8.55 0.51 19.18
C TYR A 184 -7.23 -0.25 19.06
N ILE A 185 -6.27 0.20 18.26
CA ILE A 185 -4.98 -0.50 18.13
C ILE A 185 -4.29 -0.78 19.47
N LEU A 186 -4.46 0.12 20.46
CA LEU A 186 -3.92 -0.03 21.82
C LEU A 186 -4.58 -1.16 22.64
N THR A 187 -5.67 -1.77 22.15
CA THR A 187 -6.32 -2.91 22.80
C THR A 187 -6.18 -4.19 21.98
N TYR A 188 -5.65 -4.12 20.75
CA TYR A 188 -5.60 -5.25 19.84
C TYR A 188 -4.48 -6.23 20.19
N LYS A 189 -4.75 -7.52 19.96
CA LYS A 189 -3.75 -8.57 20.03
C LYS A 189 -3.18 -8.82 18.63
N LEU A 190 -1.98 -8.32 18.37
CA LEU A 190 -1.34 -8.40 17.06
C LEU A 190 -0.49 -9.67 16.87
N SER A 191 -0.12 -10.37 17.95
CA SER A 191 0.63 -11.61 17.86
C SER A 191 -0.23 -12.79 17.38
N GLY A 192 0.10 -13.35 16.23
CA GLY A 192 -0.58 -14.45 15.58
C GLY A 192 0.01 -15.82 15.90
N ASP A 193 -0.38 -16.81 15.10
CA ASP A 193 0.30 -18.09 15.01
C ASP A 193 1.53 -17.96 14.12
N GLU A 194 2.57 -18.78 14.33
CA GLU A 194 3.78 -18.72 13.49
C GLU A 194 3.49 -18.91 12.00
N ALA A 195 4.19 -18.15 11.16
CA ALA A 195 4.08 -18.24 9.71
C ALA A 195 4.49 -19.63 9.19
N LYS A 196 3.66 -20.21 8.31
CA LYS A 196 3.89 -21.53 7.69
C LYS A 196 3.53 -21.44 6.22
N ALA A 197 4.49 -21.76 5.35
CA ALA A 197 4.24 -21.80 3.92
C ALA A 197 3.02 -22.71 3.63
N PRO A 198 1.97 -22.20 2.97
CA PRO A 198 0.79 -23.00 2.66
C PRO A 198 1.18 -24.12 1.70
N ALA A 199 0.60 -25.30 1.90
CA ALA A 199 0.77 -26.44 0.98
C ALA A 199 0.24 -26.12 -0.43
N ASN A 200 -0.84 -25.33 -0.50
CA ASN A 200 -1.40 -24.80 -1.73
C ASN A 200 -1.82 -23.35 -1.49
N SER A 201 -1.18 -22.40 -2.20
CA SER A 201 -1.45 -20.97 -2.05
C SER A 201 -2.84 -20.56 -2.54
N GLN A 202 -3.37 -21.23 -3.57
CA GLN A 202 -4.73 -20.99 -4.07
C GLN A 202 -5.75 -21.39 -3.01
N ASP A 203 -5.67 -22.61 -2.47
CA ASP A 203 -6.60 -23.04 -1.42
C ASP A 203 -6.52 -22.17 -0.17
N ALA A 204 -5.30 -21.72 0.20
CA ALA A 204 -5.11 -20.83 1.33
C ALA A 204 -5.85 -19.49 1.15
N ILE A 205 -5.66 -18.80 0.01
CA ILE A 205 -6.31 -17.49 -0.21
C ILE A 205 -7.82 -17.64 -0.38
N TRP A 206 -8.30 -18.68 -1.07
CA TRP A 206 -9.74 -18.94 -1.17
C TRP A 206 -10.38 -19.27 0.19
N GLY A 207 -9.65 -19.97 1.07
CA GLY A 207 -10.07 -20.19 2.45
C GLY A 207 -10.18 -18.87 3.24
N VAL A 208 -9.27 -17.93 3.03
CA VAL A 208 -9.33 -16.58 3.64
C VAL A 208 -10.58 -15.82 3.17
N ILE A 209 -10.85 -15.81 1.85
CA ILE A 209 -12.04 -15.15 1.27
C ILE A 209 -13.33 -15.80 1.79
N GLN A 210 -13.38 -17.13 1.85
CA GLN A 210 -14.55 -17.84 2.40
C GLN A 210 -14.80 -17.50 3.86
N ASN A 211 -13.75 -17.40 4.66
CA ASN A 211 -13.86 -16.97 6.05
C ASN A 211 -14.31 -15.51 6.14
N SER A 212 -13.73 -14.58 5.36
CA SER A 212 -14.16 -13.17 5.27
C SER A 212 -15.65 -13.05 4.97
N TYR A 213 -16.12 -13.76 3.94
CA TYR A 213 -17.51 -13.76 3.54
C TYR A 213 -18.43 -14.25 4.67
N GLY A 214 -18.00 -15.24 5.45
CA GLY A 214 -18.73 -15.74 6.62
C GLY A 214 -18.94 -14.70 7.74
N PHE A 215 -18.15 -13.62 7.79
CA PHE A 215 -18.32 -12.53 8.74
C PHE A 215 -19.34 -11.47 8.30
N LEU A 216 -19.82 -11.49 7.06
CA LEU A 216 -20.69 -10.43 6.51
C LEU A 216 -21.98 -10.25 7.30
N THR A 217 -22.70 -11.35 7.59
CA THR A 217 -23.96 -11.30 8.33
C THR A 217 -23.78 -10.61 9.68
N ALA A 218 -22.78 -11.02 10.47
CA ALA A 218 -22.49 -10.40 11.75
C ALA A 218 -22.10 -8.91 11.60
N THR A 219 -21.31 -8.59 10.57
CA THR A 219 -20.88 -7.21 10.29
C THR A 219 -22.09 -6.28 10.06
N PHE A 220 -23.06 -6.69 9.24
CA PHE A 220 -24.26 -5.88 8.99
C PHE A 220 -25.28 -5.92 10.15
N ASP A 221 -25.52 -7.08 10.75
CA ASP A 221 -26.52 -7.23 11.81
C ASP A 221 -26.12 -6.46 13.08
N LEU A 222 -24.83 -6.43 13.41
CA LEU A 222 -24.33 -5.72 14.59
C LEU A 222 -24.31 -4.21 14.39
N GLU A 223 -24.11 -3.72 13.17
CA GLU A 223 -24.29 -2.29 12.85
C GLU A 223 -25.76 -1.91 12.99
N THR A 224 -26.67 -2.75 12.49
CA THR A 224 -28.12 -2.53 12.63
C THR A 224 -28.53 -2.53 14.10
N LYS A 225 -27.95 -3.44 14.90
CA LYS A 225 -28.17 -3.49 16.35
C LYS A 225 -27.65 -2.23 17.04
N ALA A 226 -26.43 -1.78 16.74
CA ALA A 226 -25.86 -0.55 17.29
C ALA A 226 -26.74 0.66 16.95
N SER A 227 -27.23 0.74 15.72
CA SER A 227 -28.06 1.83 15.20
C SER A 227 -29.34 2.10 16.00
N LYS A 228 -29.88 1.10 16.70
CA LYS A 228 -31.09 1.26 17.54
C LYS A 228 -30.87 2.24 18.70
N GLY A 229 -29.62 2.46 19.11
CA GLY A 229 -29.27 3.40 20.18
C GLY A 229 -28.98 4.83 19.71
N PHE A 230 -29.05 5.12 18.41
CA PHE A 230 -28.61 6.40 17.84
C PHE A 230 -29.69 7.06 16.98
N THR A 231 -29.74 8.39 17.02
CA THR A 231 -30.47 9.19 16.02
C THR A 231 -29.53 9.51 14.85
N PRO A 232 -30.04 9.89 13.66
CA PRO A 232 -29.18 10.30 12.55
C PRO A 232 -28.15 11.39 12.92
N GLN A 233 -28.51 12.28 13.85
CA GLN A 233 -27.65 13.38 14.31
C GLN A 233 -26.52 12.91 15.23
N THR A 234 -26.72 11.82 15.99
CA THR A 234 -25.68 11.28 16.89
C THR A 234 -24.91 10.11 16.25
N LYS A 235 -25.49 9.46 15.25
CA LYS A 235 -24.89 8.33 14.50
C LYS A 235 -23.74 8.79 13.61
N TYR A 236 -23.84 9.97 13.01
CA TYR A 236 -22.89 10.43 11.99
C TYR A 236 -22.24 11.76 12.36
N THR A 237 -21.02 11.94 11.90
CA THR A 237 -20.34 13.24 11.84
C THR A 237 -20.08 13.63 10.40
N TYR A 238 -20.02 14.94 10.14
CA TYR A 238 -19.83 15.49 8.81
C TYR A 238 -18.57 16.34 8.80
N THR A 239 -17.72 16.12 7.81
CA THR A 239 -16.53 16.94 7.58
C THR A 239 -16.60 17.55 6.19
N HIS A 240 -16.20 18.81 6.08
CA HIS A 240 -16.12 19.50 4.80
C HIS A 240 -14.66 19.69 4.43
N ARG A 241 -14.21 19.05 3.35
CA ARG A 241 -12.84 19.19 2.82
C ARG A 241 -12.88 19.31 1.30
N PHE A 242 -12.11 20.24 0.76
CA PHE A 242 -11.98 20.46 -0.68
C PHE A 242 -13.33 20.57 -1.42
N GLY A 243 -14.30 21.28 -0.82
CA GLY A 243 -15.64 21.47 -1.40
C GLY A 243 -16.55 20.24 -1.35
N LYS A 244 -16.12 19.12 -0.74
CA LYS A 244 -16.93 17.91 -0.57
C LYS A 244 -17.29 17.73 0.91
N THR A 245 -18.57 17.46 1.16
CA THR A 245 -19.04 17.02 2.49
C THR A 245 -18.97 15.51 2.55
N GLN A 246 -18.14 15.00 3.45
CA GLN A 246 -18.04 13.57 3.75
C GLN A 246 -18.77 13.27 5.05
N ARG A 247 -19.65 12.27 5.02
CA ARG A 247 -20.32 11.71 6.20
C ARG A 247 -19.49 10.51 6.68
N ARG A 248 -19.25 10.41 7.97
CA ARG A 248 -18.66 9.22 8.62
C ARG A 248 -19.44 8.85 9.86
N TYR A 249 -19.26 7.64 10.36
CA TYR A 249 -19.78 7.25 11.66
C TYR A 249 -19.14 8.09 12.78
N SER A 250 -19.95 8.45 13.77
CA SER A 250 -19.46 9.16 14.94
C SER A 250 -18.58 8.25 15.80
N ASP A 251 -17.69 8.86 16.58
CA ASP A 251 -16.83 8.13 17.51
C ASP A 251 -17.65 7.35 18.55
N ALA A 252 -18.77 7.93 19.02
CA ALA A 252 -19.68 7.25 19.92
C ALA A 252 -20.35 6.03 19.28
N PHE A 253 -20.69 6.12 17.99
CA PHE A 253 -21.21 4.96 17.26
C PHE A 253 -20.13 3.89 17.08
N ALA A 254 -18.90 4.28 16.73
CA ALA A 254 -17.78 3.36 16.62
C ALA A 254 -17.51 2.62 17.94
N ASP A 255 -17.60 3.32 19.09
CA ASP A 255 -17.53 2.71 20.42
C ASP A 255 -18.60 1.66 20.66
N GLU A 256 -19.85 1.93 20.28
CA GLU A 256 -20.92 0.96 20.46
C GLU A 256 -20.81 -0.23 19.52
N TYR A 257 -20.50 0.03 18.25
CA TYR A 257 -20.28 -1.03 17.26
C TYR A 257 -19.10 -1.93 17.66
N ASN A 258 -17.97 -1.36 18.10
CA ASN A 258 -16.80 -2.13 18.52
C ASN A 258 -17.11 -3.09 19.70
N LYS A 259 -17.90 -2.63 20.68
CA LYS A 259 -18.35 -3.48 21.80
C LYS A 259 -19.19 -4.65 21.31
N LEU A 260 -20.04 -4.43 20.31
CA LEU A 260 -20.94 -5.45 19.76
C LEU A 260 -20.21 -6.45 18.87
N VAL A 261 -19.31 -5.97 18.00
CA VAL A 261 -18.51 -6.79 17.07
C VAL A 261 -17.44 -7.62 17.78
N GLY A 262 -17.07 -7.24 19.01
CA GLY A 262 -16.39 -8.13 19.95
C GLY A 262 -15.03 -8.64 19.47
N GLY A 263 -14.16 -7.73 19.04
CA GLY A 263 -12.80 -8.10 18.60
C GLY A 263 -12.71 -8.70 17.20
N GLN A 264 -13.80 -8.72 16.42
CA GLN A 264 -13.72 -9.23 15.03
C GLN A 264 -12.58 -8.58 14.23
N VAL A 265 -12.42 -7.27 14.29
CA VAL A 265 -11.35 -6.55 13.57
C VAL A 265 -9.98 -6.97 14.08
N ASP A 266 -9.79 -7.05 15.41
CA ASP A 266 -8.53 -7.52 16.00
C ASP A 266 -8.18 -8.94 15.55
N PHE A 267 -9.19 -9.80 15.45
CA PHE A 267 -9.04 -11.19 15.08
C PHE A 267 -8.61 -11.30 13.62
N ARG A 268 -9.22 -10.52 12.72
CA ARG A 268 -8.83 -10.48 11.30
C ARG A 268 -7.40 -9.96 11.13
N MET A 269 -7.03 -8.87 11.80
CA MET A 269 -5.65 -8.34 11.74
C MET A 269 -4.63 -9.35 12.26
N ARG A 270 -4.93 -10.02 13.38
CA ARG A 270 -4.09 -11.06 14.00
C ARG A 270 -3.85 -12.25 13.07
N GLN A 271 -4.83 -12.60 12.22
CA GLN A 271 -4.70 -13.69 11.25
C GLN A 271 -4.02 -13.24 9.95
N ALA A 272 -4.18 -11.99 9.55
CA ALA A 272 -3.63 -11.46 8.31
C ALA A 272 -2.09 -11.42 8.34
N ALA A 273 -1.49 -10.96 9.43
CA ALA A 273 -0.02 -10.84 9.55
C ALA A 273 0.73 -12.17 9.31
N PRO A 274 0.39 -13.29 9.98
CA PRO A 274 1.06 -14.55 9.72
C PRO A 274 0.72 -15.13 8.34
N MET A 275 -0.44 -14.79 7.74
CA MET A 275 -0.74 -15.18 6.37
C MET A 275 0.17 -14.46 5.37
N VAL A 276 0.35 -13.14 5.49
CA VAL A 276 1.31 -12.36 4.69
C VAL A 276 2.72 -12.95 4.79
N ALA A 277 3.20 -13.18 6.02
CA ALA A 277 4.49 -13.80 6.26
C ALA A 277 4.60 -15.20 5.64
N SER A 278 3.53 -15.99 5.66
CA SER A 278 3.46 -17.32 5.06
C SER A 278 3.55 -17.28 3.54
N PHE A 279 2.92 -16.29 2.89
CA PHE A 279 3.03 -16.07 1.45
C PHE A 279 4.44 -15.66 1.05
N TRP A 280 5.06 -14.71 1.76
CA TRP A 280 6.48 -14.34 1.56
C TRP A 280 7.43 -15.53 1.73
N LEU A 281 7.24 -16.30 2.80
CA LEU A 281 8.02 -17.51 3.09
C LEU A 281 7.89 -18.53 1.96
N SER A 282 6.66 -18.76 1.47
CA SER A 282 6.41 -19.71 0.38
C SER A 282 7.10 -19.28 -0.92
N ALA A 283 7.08 -17.99 -1.24
CA ALA A 283 7.71 -17.47 -2.44
C ALA A 283 9.24 -17.62 -2.38
N TRP A 284 9.84 -17.29 -1.23
CA TRP A 284 11.28 -17.48 -0.99
C TRP A 284 11.69 -18.95 -1.06
N GLN A 285 10.89 -19.86 -0.49
CA GLN A 285 11.15 -21.29 -0.54
C GLN A 285 11.08 -21.85 -1.97
N GLU A 286 10.06 -21.47 -2.73
CA GLU A 286 9.88 -21.88 -4.12
C GLU A 286 10.96 -21.33 -5.05
N ALA A 287 11.50 -20.16 -4.75
CA ALA A 287 12.65 -19.58 -5.45
C ALA A 287 14.00 -20.27 -5.13
N GLY A 288 14.00 -21.34 -4.33
CA GLY A 288 15.20 -22.08 -3.98
C GLY A 288 15.97 -21.51 -2.77
N ARG A 289 15.31 -20.72 -1.93
CA ARG A 289 15.88 -20.13 -0.70
C ARG A 289 17.17 -19.33 -0.96
N PRO A 290 17.16 -18.31 -1.84
CA PRO A 290 18.35 -17.48 -2.07
C PRO A 290 18.85 -16.86 -0.77
N ASP A 291 20.18 -16.73 -0.64
CA ASP A 291 20.82 -16.14 0.54
C ASP A 291 20.52 -14.64 0.62
N LEU A 292 19.61 -14.28 1.53
CA LEU A 292 19.15 -12.91 1.73
C LEU A 292 20.24 -12.01 2.34
N SER A 293 21.24 -12.58 3.02
CA SER A 293 22.36 -11.78 3.54
C SER A 293 23.20 -11.18 2.41
N GLY A 294 23.33 -11.90 1.29
CA GLY A 294 23.97 -11.40 0.06
C GLY A 294 23.15 -10.35 -0.70
N LEU A 295 21.87 -10.17 -0.36
CA LEU A 295 20.98 -9.16 -0.96
C LEU A 295 20.92 -7.86 -0.14
N MET A 296 21.71 -7.80 0.92
CA MET A 296 21.79 -6.69 1.86
C MET A 296 23.18 -6.08 1.81
N TYR A 297 23.27 -4.74 1.92
CA TYR A 297 24.54 -4.07 2.18
C TYR A 297 24.42 -3.14 3.39
N PRO A 298 25.26 -3.31 4.43
CA PRO A 298 26.18 -4.43 4.67
C PRO A 298 25.46 -5.79 4.82
N ALA A 299 26.10 -6.93 4.58
CA ALA A 299 25.42 -8.25 4.58
C ALA A 299 24.78 -8.68 5.93
N LYS A 300 25.07 -7.97 7.02
CA LYS A 300 24.51 -8.19 8.35
C LYS A 300 23.91 -6.91 8.89
N LEU A 301 22.95 -7.05 9.81
CA LEU A 301 22.49 -5.93 10.63
C LEU A 301 23.65 -5.33 11.42
N SER A 302 23.68 -4.00 11.50
CA SER A 302 24.54 -3.29 12.45
C SER A 302 24.14 -3.64 13.89
N LYS A 303 25.00 -3.31 14.86
CA LYS A 303 24.69 -3.50 16.28
C LYS A 303 23.38 -2.79 16.66
N GLU A 304 23.21 -1.57 16.18
CA GLU A 304 22.02 -0.73 16.44
C GLU A 304 20.75 -1.30 15.78
N GLU A 305 20.84 -1.77 14.52
CA GLU A 305 19.71 -2.41 13.83
C GLU A 305 19.28 -3.68 14.56
N LYS A 306 20.25 -4.49 15.01
CA LYS A 306 19.97 -5.72 15.77
C LYS A 306 19.30 -5.41 17.11
N GLU A 307 19.82 -4.45 17.87
CA GLU A 307 19.21 -4.02 19.13
C GLU A 307 17.76 -3.54 18.92
N LYS A 308 17.49 -2.78 17.85
CA LYS A 308 16.13 -2.35 17.48
C LYS A 308 15.22 -3.54 17.15
N LEU A 309 15.70 -4.50 16.35
CA LEU A 309 14.94 -5.70 16.03
C LEU A 309 14.61 -6.51 17.29
N ASP A 310 15.60 -6.71 18.18
CA ASP A 310 15.41 -7.45 19.43
C ASP A 310 14.38 -6.78 20.34
N VAL A 311 14.42 -5.44 20.47
CA VAL A 311 13.41 -4.67 21.21
C VAL A 311 12.01 -4.84 20.61
N GLN A 312 11.88 -4.70 19.29
CA GLN A 312 10.58 -4.84 18.61
C GLN A 312 10.04 -6.26 18.69
N LEU A 313 10.88 -7.29 18.55
CA LEU A 313 10.48 -8.69 18.72
C LEU A 313 10.03 -8.99 20.16
N LYS A 314 10.68 -8.40 21.16
CA LYS A 314 10.26 -8.52 22.56
C LYS A 314 8.89 -7.88 22.77
N ALA A 315 8.68 -6.66 22.27
CA ALA A 315 7.40 -5.97 22.36
C ALA A 315 6.30 -6.70 21.58
N PHE A 316 6.61 -7.24 20.41
CA PHE A 316 5.70 -8.07 19.62
C PHE A 316 5.22 -9.29 20.42
N LYS A 317 6.14 -10.05 21.00
CA LYS A 317 5.83 -11.22 21.84
C LYS A 317 5.04 -10.86 23.10
N ALA A 318 5.31 -9.69 23.69
CA ALA A 318 4.59 -9.17 24.84
C ALA A 318 3.24 -8.52 24.46
N ASN A 319 2.94 -8.39 23.18
CA ASN A 319 1.80 -7.64 22.64
C ASN A 319 1.77 -6.17 23.11
N THR A 320 2.93 -5.52 23.15
CA THR A 320 3.09 -4.13 23.59
C THR A 320 3.52 -3.17 22.47
N LEU A 321 3.65 -3.62 21.22
CA LEU A 321 4.08 -2.77 20.09
C LEU A 321 3.30 -1.43 20.01
N PRO A 322 1.95 -1.42 20.08
CA PRO A 322 1.20 -0.17 20.04
C PRO A 322 1.46 0.75 21.25
N GLN A 323 1.59 0.17 22.45
CA GLN A 323 1.77 0.90 23.71
C GLN A 323 3.18 1.49 23.79
N ASP A 324 4.16 0.76 23.28
CA ASP A 324 5.57 1.18 23.21
C ASP A 324 5.84 2.13 22.03
N GLN A 325 4.82 2.48 21.24
CA GLN A 325 4.92 3.35 20.05
C GLN A 325 5.91 2.83 18.99
N LEU A 326 5.98 1.50 18.85
CA LEU A 326 6.91 0.83 17.95
C LEU A 326 6.33 0.54 16.56
N LEU A 327 5.05 0.85 16.32
CA LEU A 327 4.44 0.77 15.00
C LEU A 327 4.78 2.00 14.16
N LEU A 328 5.32 1.80 12.96
CA LEU A 328 5.61 2.87 12.01
C LEU A 328 4.34 3.63 11.59
N ALA A 329 3.18 2.97 11.60
CA ALA A 329 1.88 3.59 11.31
C ALA A 329 1.43 4.59 12.39
N GLN A 330 1.92 4.47 13.64
CA GLN A 330 1.63 5.42 14.72
C GLN A 330 2.57 6.64 14.71
N GLN A 331 3.70 6.54 14.01
CA GLN A 331 4.67 7.62 13.92
C GLN A 331 4.17 8.66 12.91
N LYS A 332 4.25 9.94 13.27
CA LYS A 332 3.98 11.01 12.32
C LYS A 332 4.97 10.89 11.16
N GLU A 333 4.47 10.76 9.94
CA GLU A 333 5.31 10.84 8.75
C GLU A 333 6.06 12.17 8.78
N LYS A 334 7.39 12.12 8.80
CA LYS A 334 8.17 13.32 8.48
C LYS A 334 7.80 13.66 7.05
N LYS A 335 7.11 14.80 6.87
CA LYS A 335 6.89 15.39 5.55
C LYS A 335 8.26 15.44 4.88
N VAL A 336 8.46 14.70 3.79
CA VAL A 336 9.65 14.85 2.97
C VAL A 336 9.58 16.28 2.47
N GLU A 337 10.42 17.16 3.02
CA GLU A 337 10.61 18.48 2.41
C GLU A 337 11.08 18.21 0.99
N ALA A 338 10.23 18.50 0.02
CA ALA A 338 10.64 18.48 -1.38
C ALA A 338 11.85 19.43 -1.47
N PRO A 339 13.01 19.00 -1.99
CA PRO A 339 14.21 19.83 -2.05
C PRO A 339 14.01 21.18 -2.76
N ASP A 340 12.93 21.29 -3.55
CA ASP A 340 12.65 22.41 -4.45
C ASP A 340 11.41 23.26 -4.06
N GLU A 341 10.86 23.12 -2.84
CA GLU A 341 9.85 24.09 -2.36
C GLU A 341 10.53 25.42 -1.99
N ILE A 342 10.58 26.36 -2.94
CA ILE A 342 10.83 27.77 -2.63
C ILE A 342 9.60 28.28 -1.86
N LYS A 343 9.76 28.48 -0.54
CA LYS A 343 8.72 29.06 0.31
C LYS A 343 8.42 30.48 -0.16
N ALA A 344 7.14 30.86 -0.15
CA ALA A 344 6.74 32.24 -0.42
C ALA A 344 7.41 33.18 0.60
N ALA A 345 7.96 34.29 0.12
CA ALA A 345 8.57 35.30 0.97
C ALA A 345 7.56 35.82 2.01
N ASP A 346 8.04 36.04 3.24
CA ASP A 346 7.24 36.60 4.32
C ASP A 346 6.69 37.97 3.89
N PRO A 347 5.38 38.23 3.95
CA PRO A 347 4.80 39.52 3.55
C PRO A 347 5.28 40.71 4.39
N ASN A 348 5.97 40.48 5.50
CA ASN A 348 6.63 41.52 6.31
C ASN A 348 8.15 41.64 6.07
N GLU A 349 8.73 40.81 5.21
CA GLU A 349 10.15 40.89 4.84
C GLU A 349 10.30 41.93 3.70
N ALA A 350 11.08 42.98 3.96
CA ALA A 350 11.30 44.04 2.98
C ALA A 350 12.03 43.45 1.77
N LEU A 351 11.44 43.60 0.58
CA LEU A 351 12.08 43.21 -0.67
C LEU A 351 13.42 43.93 -0.82
N PRO A 352 14.49 43.24 -1.27
CA PRO A 352 15.74 43.89 -1.59
C PRO A 352 15.52 44.99 -2.64
N PRO A 353 16.24 46.12 -2.56
CA PRO A 353 16.06 47.21 -3.50
C PRO A 353 16.32 46.72 -4.94
N PRO A 354 15.54 47.19 -5.93
CA PRO A 354 15.72 46.79 -7.32
C PRO A 354 17.13 47.17 -7.78
N GLU A 355 17.76 46.28 -8.55
CA GLU A 355 19.07 46.55 -9.17
C GLU A 355 18.99 47.81 -10.05
N PRO A 356 20.04 48.65 -10.08
CA PRO A 356 20.05 49.86 -10.89
C PRO A 356 19.91 49.51 -12.37
N GLU A 357 19.08 50.29 -13.09
CA GLU A 357 18.84 50.11 -14.52
C GLU A 357 20.14 50.06 -15.32
N PRO A 358 20.26 49.13 -16.29
CA PRO A 358 21.43 49.04 -17.14
C PRO A 358 21.55 50.30 -18.00
N ALA A 359 22.76 50.86 -18.07
CA ALA A 359 23.08 51.98 -18.95
C ALA A 359 22.82 51.62 -20.43
N PRO A 360 22.50 52.61 -21.29
CA PRO A 360 22.15 52.36 -22.69
C PRO A 360 23.28 51.67 -23.44
N ALA A 361 22.92 50.68 -24.27
CA ALA A 361 23.87 49.91 -25.06
C ALA A 361 24.59 50.76 -26.11
N GLU A 362 25.93 50.75 -26.10
CA GLU A 362 26.74 51.15 -27.24
C GLU A 362 26.75 50.04 -28.31
N GLU A 363 26.69 50.46 -29.58
CA GLU A 363 26.65 49.61 -30.78
C GLU A 363 27.87 48.67 -30.93
N PRO A 364 27.73 47.54 -31.64
CA PRO A 364 28.74 46.50 -31.65
C PRO A 364 29.92 46.87 -32.56
N ALA A 365 31.13 46.89 -32.00
CA ALA A 365 32.37 46.80 -32.78
C ALA A 365 32.74 45.32 -33.03
N ALA A 366 33.19 45.05 -34.26
CA ALA A 366 33.38 43.73 -34.85
C ALA A 366 34.28 42.75 -34.07
N THR A 367 33.94 41.47 -34.21
CA THR A 367 34.65 40.28 -33.73
C THR A 367 36.12 40.20 -34.15
N VAL A 368 36.98 39.77 -33.22
CA VAL A 368 38.18 38.97 -33.53
C VAL A 368 38.26 37.78 -32.57
N THR A 369 38.25 36.59 -33.14
CA THR A 369 38.44 35.30 -32.46
C THR A 369 39.92 35.00 -32.26
N THR A 370 40.30 34.50 -31.08
CA THR A 370 41.60 33.84 -30.85
C THR A 370 41.44 32.61 -29.93
N PRO A 371 42.29 31.57 -30.08
CA PRO A 371 41.92 30.17 -29.86
C PRO A 371 42.31 29.61 -28.48
N ALA A 372 41.60 28.57 -28.05
CA ALA A 372 41.84 27.82 -26.82
C ALA A 372 43.18 27.04 -26.82
N ALA A 373 43.85 27.01 -25.66
CA ALA A 373 45.12 26.31 -25.45
C ALA A 373 44.95 24.78 -25.28
N PRO A 374 45.93 23.94 -25.68
CA PRO A 374 45.76 22.48 -25.74
C PRO A 374 46.03 21.75 -24.41
N ALA A 375 45.26 20.69 -24.18
CA ALA A 375 45.34 19.79 -23.02
C ALA A 375 46.56 18.84 -23.09
N LYS A 376 47.16 18.51 -21.93
CA LYS A 376 48.31 17.61 -21.79
C LYS A 376 47.85 16.16 -21.49
N VAL A 377 48.33 15.18 -22.26
CA VAL A 377 48.07 13.74 -22.06
C VAL A 377 49.23 13.07 -21.32
N LYS A 378 48.95 12.16 -20.37
CA LYS A 378 49.94 11.31 -19.69
C LYS A 378 49.80 9.87 -20.17
N VAL A 379 50.89 9.24 -20.61
CA VAL A 379 50.93 7.82 -20.99
C VAL A 379 51.83 7.05 -20.02
N LYS A 380 51.41 5.86 -19.59
CA LYS A 380 52.17 4.91 -18.77
C LYS A 380 52.51 3.69 -19.62
N THR A 381 53.76 3.25 -19.60
CA THR A 381 54.20 1.98 -20.18
C THR A 381 55.00 1.16 -19.15
N LYS A 382 54.84 -0.16 -19.17
CA LYS A 382 55.40 -1.09 -18.18
C LYS A 382 56.50 -1.93 -18.84
N GLY A 383 57.73 -1.83 -18.34
CA GLY A 383 58.88 -2.62 -18.78
C GLY A 383 59.38 -3.58 -17.69
N ALA A 384 60.24 -4.52 -18.06
CA ALA A 384 60.67 -5.66 -17.24
C ALA A 384 61.52 -5.33 -15.98
N ALA A 385 61.78 -4.05 -15.67
CA ALA A 385 62.48 -3.62 -14.45
C ALA A 385 61.70 -2.57 -13.60
N GLY A 386 60.43 -2.27 -13.93
CA GLY A 386 59.61 -1.30 -13.19
C GLY A 386 58.87 -0.29 -14.08
N THR A 387 58.04 0.55 -13.47
CA THR A 387 57.18 1.54 -14.19
C THR A 387 57.82 2.94 -14.15
N GLU A 388 58.25 3.47 -15.29
CA GLU A 388 58.66 4.88 -15.40
C GLU A 388 57.55 5.76 -15.98
N LYS A 389 57.46 7.01 -15.51
CA LYS A 389 56.50 8.02 -16.00
C LYS A 389 57.27 9.16 -16.67
N ALA A 390 57.17 9.29 -17.99
CA ALA A 390 57.69 10.45 -18.72
C ALA A 390 56.55 11.36 -19.19
N LYS A 391 56.74 12.69 -19.10
CA LYS A 391 55.87 13.71 -19.70
C LYS A 391 56.57 14.26 -20.93
N SER A 392 56.05 14.02 -22.13
CA SER A 392 56.50 14.71 -23.34
C SER A 392 55.43 15.70 -23.81
N LYS A 393 55.88 16.85 -24.33
CA LYS A 393 55.04 17.78 -25.09
C LYS A 393 55.13 17.36 -26.57
N PRO A 394 54.03 17.23 -27.32
CA PRO A 394 54.11 17.01 -28.76
C PRO A 394 54.70 18.27 -29.41
N LYS A 395 55.72 18.09 -30.25
CA LYS A 395 56.20 19.13 -31.17
C LYS A 395 55.14 19.30 -32.27
N PRO A 396 54.74 20.52 -32.65
CA PRO A 396 53.90 20.71 -33.82
C PRO A 396 54.72 20.40 -35.08
N ALA A 397 54.10 19.69 -36.03
CA ALA A 397 54.65 19.49 -37.37
C ALA A 397 54.69 20.83 -38.12
N SER A 398 55.83 21.13 -38.75
CA SER A 398 55.90 22.11 -39.82
C SER A 398 55.29 21.50 -41.08
N TRP A 399 54.43 22.26 -41.74
CA TRP A 399 53.65 21.99 -42.96
C TRP A 399 54.25 20.98 -43.95
#